data_AF-A0A7W1S2X8-F1
#
_entry.id   AF-A0A7W1S2X8-F1
#
_cell.length_a   1.000
_cell.length_b   1.000
_cell.length_c   1.000
_cell.angle_alpha   90.00
_cell.angle_beta   90.00
_cell.angle_gamma   90.00
#
_symmetry.space_group_name_H-M   'P 1'
#
loop_
_entity.id
_entity.type
_entity.pdbx_description
1 polymer ?
#
loop_
_entity_poly.entity_id
_entity_poly.type
_entity_poly.pdbx_seq_one_letter_code
_entity_poly.pdbx_strand_id
1 'polypeptide(L)'
;MTHHRLVPFVILLMIALSGATRPPIQALAPAVLSTGQWFEPNRGQSDPRFAFLARDSSYQMFLGHGEIAYSLKQPQAQADGQSMFVNVHMQMMGADTNVAVVGENQLDGVSNYLNEKGSFTDIPHYK
;
A
#
# COMPACT_ATOMS: atom_id res chain seq x y z
N MET A 1 70.72 -6.65 27.71
CA MET A 1 69.95 -5.90 28.72
C MET A 1 68.87 -5.16 27.93
N THR A 2 67.56 -5.43 28.00
CA THR A 2 66.71 -5.93 29.08
C THR A 2 65.34 -6.33 28.47
N HIS A 3 64.96 -7.59 28.72
CA HIS A 3 63.63 -8.18 28.97
C HIS A 3 62.29 -7.57 28.49
N HIS A 4 61.45 -8.49 27.95
CA HIS A 4 60.03 -8.75 28.29
C HIS A 4 58.97 -7.76 27.72
N ARG A 5 57.74 -8.12 27.29
CA ARG A 5 56.84 -9.26 27.60
C ARG A 5 55.62 -9.23 26.66
N LEU A 6 55.04 -10.41 26.38
CA LEU A 6 53.66 -10.60 25.89
C LEU A 6 52.65 -9.97 26.87
N VAL A 7 51.57 -9.35 26.37
CA VAL A 7 50.30 -9.14 27.11
C VAL A 7 49.12 -9.43 26.16
N PRO A 8 48.07 -10.16 26.61
CA PRO A 8 47.08 -10.79 25.73
C PRO A 8 45.81 -9.96 25.51
N PHE A 9 45.19 -10.21 24.35
CA PHE A 9 43.76 -10.33 24.09
C PHE A 9 42.77 -9.79 25.14
N VAL A 10 42.09 -8.69 24.83
CA VAL A 10 40.77 -8.35 25.38
C VAL A 10 39.89 -7.88 24.22
N ILE A 11 39.08 -8.78 23.68
CA ILE A 11 37.96 -8.43 22.80
C ILE A 11 36.77 -8.12 23.71
N LEU A 12 36.40 -6.85 23.81
CA LEU A 12 35.17 -6.41 24.46
C LEU A 12 34.02 -6.48 23.43
N LEU A 13 33.23 -7.55 23.49
CA LEU A 13 31.98 -7.71 22.74
C LEU A 13 30.87 -6.90 23.43
N MET A 14 30.62 -5.68 22.96
CA MET A 14 29.45 -4.88 23.35
C MET A 14 28.21 -5.41 22.61
N ILE A 15 27.38 -6.20 23.29
CA ILE A 15 26.07 -6.63 22.79
C ILE A 15 25.11 -5.44 22.90
N ALA A 16 24.69 -4.92 21.75
CA ALA A 16 23.71 -3.85 21.63
C ALA A 16 22.29 -4.35 21.95
N LEU A 17 21.65 -3.79 22.98
CA LEU A 17 20.18 -3.83 23.08
C LEU A 17 19.61 -2.65 22.27
N SER A 18 19.48 -2.84 20.96
CA SER A 18 18.64 -1.93 20.16
C SER A 18 17.18 -2.23 20.47
N GLY A 19 16.60 -1.48 21.40
CA GLY A 19 15.15 -1.40 21.54
C GLY A 19 14.58 -0.76 20.28
N ALA A 20 14.09 -1.58 19.34
CA ALA A 20 13.34 -1.09 18.20
C ALA A 20 12.06 -0.44 18.71
N THR A 21 12.05 0.89 18.80
CA THR A 21 10.85 1.68 19.02
C THR A 21 9.90 1.40 17.87
N ARG A 22 8.81 0.68 18.15
CA ARG A 22 7.75 0.51 17.17
C ARG A 22 7.22 1.90 16.85
N PRO A 23 7.21 2.34 15.57
CA PRO A 23 6.62 3.63 15.24
C PRO A 23 5.16 3.59 15.71
N PRO A 24 4.66 4.64 16.39
CA PRO A 24 3.26 4.73 16.73
C PRO A 24 2.44 4.64 15.43
N ILE A 25 1.35 3.87 15.45
CA ILE A 25 0.39 3.88 14.34
C ILE A 25 -0.18 5.29 14.28
N GLN A 26 0.33 6.13 13.38
CA GLN A 26 -0.28 7.43 13.10
C GLN A 26 -1.67 7.16 12.56
N ALA A 27 -2.70 7.71 13.22
CA ALA A 27 -4.03 7.78 12.65
C ALA A 27 -3.93 8.46 11.28
N LEU A 28 -4.51 7.83 10.26
CA LEU A 28 -4.57 8.39 8.92
C LEU A 28 -5.22 9.78 9.03
N ALA A 29 -4.48 10.83 8.66
CA ALA A 29 -5.01 12.19 8.72
C ALA A 29 -6.27 12.25 7.82
N PRO A 30 -7.36 12.93 8.23
CA PRO A 30 -8.60 13.00 7.47
C PRO A 30 -8.41 13.58 6.05
N ALA A 31 -7.30 14.27 5.80
CA ALA A 31 -6.91 14.78 4.48
C ALA A 31 -6.56 13.68 3.45
N VAL A 32 -6.26 12.45 3.87
CA VAL A 32 -6.08 11.30 2.95
C VAL A 32 -7.38 10.98 2.19
N LEU A 33 -8.53 11.40 2.73
CA LEU A 33 -9.85 11.14 2.13
C LEU A 33 -10.39 12.32 1.29
N SER A 34 -9.61 13.39 1.08
CA SER A 34 -10.12 14.67 0.56
C SER A 34 -9.59 15.09 -0.83
N THR A 35 -8.90 14.22 -1.56
CA THR A 35 -8.82 14.37 -3.03
C THR A 35 -10.06 13.71 -3.60
N GLY A 36 -10.67 14.29 -4.64
CA GLY A 36 -11.91 13.77 -5.22
C GLY A 36 -11.73 12.34 -5.72
N GLN A 37 -11.99 11.35 -4.85
CA GLN A 37 -11.83 9.96 -5.18
C GLN A 37 -12.97 9.58 -6.13
N TRP A 38 -12.61 9.14 -7.33
CA TRP A 38 -13.50 8.39 -8.20
C TRP A 38 -13.07 6.93 -8.26
N PHE A 39 -14.02 6.09 -8.65
CA PHE A 39 -13.80 4.67 -8.87
C PHE A 39 -13.77 4.34 -10.36
N GLU A 40 -12.89 3.43 -10.73
CA GLU A 40 -12.75 2.88 -12.07
C GLU A 40 -13.16 1.40 -12.05
N PRO A 41 -13.96 0.91 -13.02
CA PRO A 41 -14.24 -0.51 -13.13
C PRO A 41 -12.97 -1.27 -13.49
N ASN A 42 -12.81 -2.46 -12.91
CA ASN A 42 -11.75 -3.38 -13.26
C ASN A 42 -12.12 -4.15 -14.54
N ARG A 43 -11.65 -3.63 -15.67
CA ARG A 43 -11.61 -4.26 -17.00
C ARG A 43 -10.33 -5.09 -17.24
N GLY A 44 -9.61 -5.46 -16.17
CA GLY A 44 -8.38 -6.25 -16.24
C GLY A 44 -7.11 -5.51 -15.77
N GLN A 45 -7.25 -4.30 -15.22
CA GLN A 45 -6.11 -3.49 -14.74
C GLN A 45 -5.45 -4.09 -13.49
N SER A 46 -6.20 -4.85 -12.68
CA SER A 46 -5.75 -5.43 -11.41
C SER A 46 -6.16 -6.91 -11.26
N ASP A 47 -6.19 -7.45 -10.04
CA ASP A 47 -6.67 -8.82 -9.74
C ASP A 47 -8.19 -8.90 -10.01
N PRO A 48 -8.68 -9.93 -10.73
CA PRO A 48 -10.08 -10.06 -11.12
C PRO A 48 -11.07 -10.20 -9.95
N ARG A 49 -10.62 -10.46 -8.72
CA ARG A 49 -11.50 -10.48 -7.54
C ARG A 49 -12.11 -9.11 -7.20
N PHE A 50 -11.45 -8.04 -7.62
CA PHE A 50 -11.91 -6.68 -7.37
C PHE A 50 -12.70 -6.17 -8.57
N ALA A 51 -13.90 -5.64 -8.31
CA ALA A 51 -14.78 -5.07 -9.32
C ALA A 51 -14.41 -3.62 -9.65
N PHE A 52 -13.95 -2.86 -8.66
CA PHE A 52 -13.57 -1.45 -8.82
C PHE A 52 -12.23 -1.16 -8.16
N LEU A 53 -11.57 -0.12 -8.65
CA LEU A 53 -10.35 0.42 -8.07
C LEU A 53 -10.40 1.94 -7.98
N ALA A 54 -9.67 2.47 -7.02
CA ALA A 54 -9.52 3.89 -6.76
C ALA A 54 -8.01 4.17 -6.60
N ARG A 55 -7.50 5.19 -7.27
CA ARG A 55 -6.06 5.49 -7.31
C ARG A 55 -5.78 6.87 -6.76
N ASP A 56 -4.74 6.97 -5.95
CA ASP A 56 -4.12 8.22 -5.54
C ASP A 56 -2.58 8.06 -5.63
N SER A 57 -1.86 9.17 -5.58
CA SER A 57 -0.39 9.19 -5.50
C SER A 57 0.18 8.45 -4.27
N SER A 58 -0.62 8.35 -3.21
CA SER A 58 -0.22 7.83 -1.89
C SER A 58 -0.78 6.45 -1.57
N TYR A 59 -1.84 6.01 -2.25
CA TYR A 59 -2.42 4.69 -2.08
C TYR A 59 -3.22 4.22 -3.30
N GLN A 60 -3.51 2.93 -3.33
CA GLN A 60 -4.52 2.34 -4.22
C GLN A 60 -5.56 1.61 -3.36
N MET A 61 -6.83 1.73 -3.71
CA MET A 61 -7.95 1.02 -3.09
C MET A 61 -8.57 0.08 -4.13
N PHE A 62 -8.96 -1.11 -3.68
CA PHE A 62 -9.65 -2.11 -4.49
C PHE A 62 -10.91 -2.57 -3.77
N LEU A 63 -12.02 -2.60 -4.49
CA LEU A 63 -13.34 -2.97 -3.96
C LEU A 63 -13.80 -4.27 -4.63
N GLY A 64 -14.02 -5.30 -3.83
CA GLY A 64 -14.53 -6.61 -4.24
C GLY A 64 -15.86 -6.93 -3.56
N HIS A 65 -16.31 -8.17 -3.73
CA HIS A 65 -17.55 -8.65 -3.09
C HIS A 65 -17.28 -8.89 -1.60
N GLY A 66 -17.82 -8.04 -0.74
CA GLY A 66 -17.61 -8.21 0.71
C GLY A 66 -16.17 -7.95 1.17
N GLU A 67 -15.30 -7.39 0.31
CA GLU A 67 -13.90 -7.15 0.64
C GLU A 67 -13.39 -5.81 0.12
N ILE A 68 -12.43 -5.25 0.85
CA ILE A 68 -11.71 -4.04 0.47
C ILE A 68 -10.21 -4.29 0.68
N ALA A 69 -9.39 -3.95 -0.30
CA ALA A 69 -7.94 -3.97 -0.16
C ALA A 69 -7.35 -2.58 -0.37
N TYR A 70 -6.38 -2.22 0.44
CA TYR A 70 -5.59 -1.00 0.30
C TYR A 70 -4.13 -1.37 0.06
N SER A 71 -3.50 -0.71 -0.90
CA SER A 71 -2.04 -0.71 -1.08
C SER A 71 -1.52 0.68 -0.72
N LEU A 72 -0.92 0.80 0.46
CA LEU A 72 -0.49 2.08 1.03
C LEU A 72 1.00 2.28 0.76
N LYS A 73 1.39 3.41 0.17
CA LYS A 73 2.80 3.76 -0.02
C LYS A 73 3.44 4.03 1.35
N GLN A 74 4.51 3.31 1.67
CA GLN A 74 5.27 3.60 2.89
C GLN A 74 6.04 4.91 2.73
N PRO A 75 5.97 5.83 3.71
CA PRO A 75 6.90 6.94 3.81
C PRO A 75 8.32 6.35 3.93
N GLN A 76 9.22 6.71 3.02
CA GLN A 76 10.54 6.08 2.94
C GLN A 76 11.32 6.16 4.25
N ALA A 77 11.82 5.02 4.71
CA ALA A 77 12.96 4.92 5.61
C ALA A 77 13.95 3.85 5.10
N GLN A 78 14.30 3.86 3.80
CA GLN A 78 15.38 3.04 3.29
C GLN A 78 16.07 3.66 2.08
N ALA A 79 17.40 3.52 2.08
CA ALA A 79 18.36 4.25 1.26
C ALA A 79 18.34 3.92 -0.25
N ASP A 80 17.57 2.91 -0.67
CA ASP A 80 17.65 2.34 -2.03
C ASP A 80 16.56 2.83 -3.00
N GLY A 81 15.78 3.87 -2.64
CA GLY A 81 14.87 4.54 -3.57
C GLY A 81 13.64 3.74 -4.03
N GLN A 82 13.50 2.48 -3.60
CA GLN A 82 12.34 1.64 -3.93
C GLN A 82 11.14 2.03 -3.05
N SER A 83 10.02 2.35 -3.71
CA SER A 83 8.75 2.59 -3.01
C SER A 83 8.19 1.26 -2.52
N MET A 84 8.16 1.09 -1.21
CA MET A 84 7.54 -0.08 -0.58
C MET A 84 6.04 0.20 -0.37
N PHE A 85 5.21 -0.79 -0.67
CA PHE A 85 3.77 -0.74 -0.41
C PHE A 85 3.40 -1.74 0.69
N VAL A 86 2.52 -1.34 1.60
CA VAL A 86 1.88 -2.24 2.57
C VAL A 86 0.46 -2.52 2.12
N ASN A 87 0.10 -3.80 2.06
CA ASN A 87 -1.25 -4.21 1.72
C ASN A 87 -2.07 -4.48 2.98
N VAL A 88 -3.23 -3.83 3.07
CA VAL A 88 -4.23 -4.03 4.13
C VAL A 88 -5.48 -4.61 3.48
N HIS A 89 -5.89 -5.80 3.91
CA HIS A 89 -7.09 -6.47 3.44
C HIS A 89 -8.15 -6.45 4.53
N MET A 90 -9.38 -6.08 4.16
CA MET A 90 -10.53 -6.02 5.04
C MET A 90 -11.65 -6.88 4.47
N GLN A 91 -12.32 -7.63 5.33
CA GLN A 91 -13.50 -8.40 5.00
C GLN A 91 -14.71 -7.80 5.74
N MET A 92 -15.80 -7.62 5.00
CA MET A 92 -17.07 -7.15 5.52
C MET A 92 -17.86 -8.35 6.04
N MET A 93 -17.84 -8.52 7.36
CA MET A 93 -18.57 -9.59 8.02
C MET A 93 -20.07 -9.49 7.74
N GLY A 94 -20.66 -10.57 7.23
CA GLY A 94 -22.09 -10.62 6.89
C GLY A 94 -22.45 -9.98 5.54
N ALA A 95 -21.48 -9.55 4.73
CA ALA A 95 -21.74 -9.12 3.37
C ALA A 95 -22.26 -10.29 2.51
N ASP A 96 -23.31 -10.06 1.74
CA ASP A 96 -23.77 -11.02 0.74
C ASP A 96 -22.83 -11.00 -0.46
N THR A 97 -22.02 -12.05 -0.59
CA THR A 97 -21.05 -12.19 -1.69
C THR A 97 -21.70 -12.56 -3.02
N ASN A 98 -23.02 -12.78 -3.07
CA ASN A 98 -23.76 -13.11 -4.29
C ASN A 98 -24.37 -11.87 -4.97
N VAL A 99 -24.20 -10.68 -4.39
CA VAL A 99 -24.73 -9.42 -4.95
C VAL A 99 -23.68 -8.78 -5.84
N ALA A 100 -24.06 -8.40 -7.06
CA ALA A 100 -23.16 -7.72 -7.98
C ALA A 100 -22.70 -6.36 -7.42
N VAL A 101 -21.39 -6.11 -7.43
CA VAL A 101 -20.83 -4.78 -7.19
C VAL A 101 -21.01 -3.94 -8.44
N VAL A 102 -21.76 -2.84 -8.34
CA VAL A 102 -22.06 -1.93 -9.46
C VAL A 102 -21.55 -0.52 -9.18
N GLY A 103 -21.21 0.21 -10.24
CA GLY A 103 -20.79 1.61 -10.14
C GLY A 103 -22.01 2.52 -10.16
N GLU A 104 -22.16 3.33 -9.11
CA GLU A 104 -23.20 4.35 -9.04
C GLU A 104 -22.65 5.73 -9.44
N ASN A 105 -23.56 6.66 -9.79
CA ASN A 105 -23.22 8.07 -10.06
C ASN A 105 -22.05 8.22 -11.05
N GLN A 106 -22.19 7.67 -12.25
CA GLN A 106 -21.18 7.84 -13.29
C GLN A 106 -20.90 9.33 -13.53
N LEU A 107 -19.62 9.68 -13.53
CA LEU A 107 -19.13 11.02 -13.82
C LEU A 107 -18.82 11.16 -15.32
N ASP A 108 -18.73 12.40 -15.80
CA ASP A 108 -18.35 12.71 -17.19
C ASP A 108 -16.87 12.37 -17.49
N GLY A 109 -16.07 12.15 -16.45
CA GLY A 109 -14.63 11.86 -16.55
C GLY A 109 -14.30 10.42 -16.96
N VAL A 110 -13.17 10.27 -17.65
CA VAL A 110 -12.59 8.97 -18.02
C VAL A 110 -11.08 8.94 -17.76
N SER A 111 -10.54 7.73 -17.53
CA SER A 111 -9.10 7.46 -17.43
C SER A 111 -8.56 6.76 -18.68
N ASN A 112 -7.34 7.14 -19.07
CA ASN A 112 -6.55 6.51 -20.12
C ASN A 112 -5.11 6.32 -19.62
N TYR A 113 -4.58 5.10 -19.61
CA TYR A 113 -3.22 4.83 -19.13
C TYR A 113 -2.62 3.54 -19.68
N LEU A 114 -1.31 3.39 -19.43
CA LEU A 114 -0.53 2.18 -19.66
C LEU A 114 -0.06 1.63 -18.31
N ASN A 115 -0.16 0.32 -18.11
CA ASN A 115 0.54 -0.38 -17.03
C ASN A 115 1.15 -1.69 -17.55
N GLU A 116 1.70 -2.51 -16.64
CA GLU A 116 2.33 -3.80 -16.96
C GLU A 116 1.40 -4.79 -17.70
N LYS A 117 0.07 -4.65 -17.55
CA LYS A 117 -0.93 -5.49 -18.20
C LYS A 117 -1.38 -4.97 -19.57
N GLY A 118 -1.00 -3.75 -19.95
CA GLY A 118 -1.32 -3.16 -21.25
C GLY A 118 -1.94 -1.77 -21.17
N SER A 119 -2.53 -1.34 -22.29
CA SER A 119 -3.20 -0.06 -22.43
C SER A 119 -4.68 -0.17 -22.07
N PHE A 120 -5.15 0.80 -21.30
CA PHE A 120 -6.55 0.93 -20.88
C PHE A 120 -7.05 2.31 -21.28
N THR A 121 -8.13 2.35 -22.04
CA THR A 121 -8.74 3.59 -22.51
C THR A 121 -10.21 3.66 -22.15
N ASP A 122 -10.74 4.89 -22.09
CA ASP A 122 -12.16 5.17 -21.87
C ASP A 122 -12.73 4.45 -20.65
N ILE A 123 -11.96 4.45 -19.56
CA ILE A 123 -12.36 3.86 -18.29
C ILE A 123 -13.22 4.91 -17.54
N PRO A 124 -14.54 4.70 -17.40
CA PRO A 124 -15.42 5.68 -16.78
C PRO A 124 -15.17 5.81 -15.28
N HIS A 125 -15.48 6.99 -14.76
CA HIS A 125 -15.39 7.31 -13.35
C HIS A 125 -16.75 7.21 -12.66
N TYR A 126 -16.77 6.72 -11.43
CA TYR A 126 -17.97 6.57 -10.58
C TYR A 126 -17.76 7.17 -9.19
N LYS A 127 -18.85 7.40 -8.44
CA LYS A 127 -18.85 7.91 -7.05
C LYS A 127 -19.79 7.16 -6.12
#